data_AF-A0A0C9T7E6-F1
#
_entry.id   AF-A0A0C9T7E6-F1
#
_cell.length_a   1.000
_cell.length_b   1.000
_cell.length_c   1.000
_cell.angle_alpha   90.00
_cell.angle_beta   90.00
_cell.angle_gamma   90.00
#
_symmetry.space_group_name_H-M   'P 1'
#
loop_
_entity.id
_entity.type
_entity.pdbx_description
1 polymer ?
#
loop_
_entity_poly.entity_id
_entity_poly.type
_entity_poly.pdbx_seq_one_letter_code
_entity_poly.pdbx_strand_id
1 'polypeptide(L)'
;QLLQIGMYPATQKSLRTTFTFQLLESFRLMKLQCKVTVMSFYKYLHRVTNPILPHATPDRYKELLWISRQWRYLQNKLVFRFVHDSRVKVKDGDLAYFCPTCPQPGVNLSEDWIEDLRGAWKYSRSFVMNGNFSAEHMKLKNNYDFNLTGGSSYFTASPCYQAHLQIADDKQPVSYALCHALGKLEGMPRTTVIYDITCQFNMHSGARVSRSDYLKFSDTIQIIWGIRLFHIHGHQVCLSRYSPDLIPGIGKVNGKVLETFWSQLNEICGSTHSMTTVHQREVLNDHMLDSN
;
A
#
# COMPACT_ATOMS: atom_id res chain seq x y z
N GLN A 1 10.31 -26.30 21.31
CA GLN A 1 9.25 -27.28 21.61
C GLN A 1 7.87 -26.84 21.09
N LEU A 2 7.22 -25.77 21.60
CA LEU A 2 5.86 -25.38 21.14
C LEU A 2 5.77 -25.06 19.63
N LEU A 3 6.69 -24.24 19.11
CA LEU A 3 6.68 -23.90 17.68
C LEU A 3 6.93 -25.13 16.78
N GLN A 4 7.71 -26.12 17.27
CA GLN A 4 7.99 -27.36 16.54
C GLN A 4 6.75 -28.25 16.41
N ILE A 5 5.83 -28.17 17.37
CA ILE A 5 4.54 -28.91 17.33
C ILE A 5 3.41 -28.06 16.75
N GLY A 6 3.73 -26.95 16.09
CA GLY A 6 2.73 -26.10 15.42
C GLY A 6 1.88 -25.23 16.36
N MET A 7 2.38 -24.92 17.56
CA MET A 7 1.70 -24.06 18.53
C MET A 7 2.41 -22.71 18.70
N TYR A 8 1.69 -21.63 18.46
CA TYR A 8 2.14 -20.25 18.68
C TYR A 8 1.71 -19.77 20.07
N PRO A 9 2.64 -19.34 20.94
CA PRO A 9 2.30 -18.87 22.27
C PRO A 9 1.71 -17.47 22.27
N ALA A 10 0.68 -17.24 23.10
CA ALA A 10 0.10 -15.91 23.26
C ALA A 10 1.02 -14.92 24.00
N THR A 11 1.89 -15.46 24.85
CA THR A 11 2.79 -14.73 25.73
C THR A 11 4.14 -15.44 25.75
N GLN A 12 5.24 -14.67 25.82
CA GLN A 12 6.59 -15.24 25.74
C GLN A 12 7.14 -15.68 27.11
N LYS A 13 6.69 -15.05 28.22
CA LYS A 13 7.24 -15.29 29.57
C LYS A 13 6.46 -16.35 30.37
N SER A 14 5.14 -16.27 30.39
CA SER A 14 4.28 -17.19 31.14
C SER A 14 3.22 -17.76 30.22
N LEU A 15 3.42 -19.01 29.82
CA LEU A 15 2.61 -19.70 28.82
C LEU A 15 1.31 -20.21 29.46
N ARG A 16 0.19 -19.53 29.18
CA ARG A 16 -1.15 -19.97 29.62
C ARG A 16 -2.13 -20.21 28.46
N THR A 17 -1.84 -19.63 27.29
CA THR A 17 -2.67 -19.73 26.09
C THR A 17 -1.76 -19.95 24.89
N THR A 18 -2.12 -20.89 24.02
CA THR A 18 -1.45 -21.13 22.74
C THR A 18 -2.51 -21.22 21.64
N PHE A 19 -2.10 -20.90 20.42
CA PHE A 19 -2.93 -20.98 19.23
C PHE A 19 -2.22 -21.85 18.21
N THR A 20 -2.92 -22.80 17.59
CA THR A 20 -2.34 -23.62 16.53
C THR A 20 -2.02 -22.76 15.30
N PHE A 21 -0.94 -23.06 14.59
CA PHE A 21 -0.61 -22.40 13.32
C PHE A 21 -1.75 -22.51 12.30
N GLN A 22 -2.41 -23.67 12.26
CA GLN A 22 -3.57 -23.89 11.38
C GLN A 22 -4.70 -22.89 11.64
N LEU A 23 -5.06 -22.67 12.91
CA LEU A 23 -6.08 -21.67 13.27
C LEU A 23 -5.67 -20.24 12.85
N LEU A 24 -4.42 -19.86 13.09
CA LEU A 24 -3.92 -18.52 12.73
C LEU A 24 -3.91 -18.31 11.22
N GLU A 25 -3.56 -19.35 10.46
CA GLU A 25 -3.56 -19.29 9.01
C GLU A 25 -4.98 -19.29 8.44
N SER A 26 -5.88 -20.13 8.97
CA SER A 26 -7.31 -20.09 8.64
C SER A 26 -7.89 -18.71 8.91
N PHE A 27 -7.55 -18.09 10.04
CA PHE A 27 -8.01 -16.74 10.35
C PHE A 27 -7.45 -15.70 9.37
N ARG A 28 -6.16 -15.78 9.02
CA ARG A 28 -5.53 -14.88 8.04
C ARG A 28 -6.25 -14.96 6.70
N LEU A 29 -6.48 -16.16 6.19
CA LEU A 29 -7.17 -16.39 4.92
C LEU A 29 -8.64 -15.96 4.96
N MET A 30 -9.38 -16.25 6.04
CA MET A 30 -10.77 -15.78 6.19
C MET A 30 -10.85 -14.25 6.27
N LYS A 31 -9.83 -13.58 6.82
CA LYS A 31 -9.76 -12.13 6.82
C LYS A 31 -9.48 -11.56 5.43
N LEU A 32 -8.54 -12.14 4.68
CA LEU A 32 -8.20 -11.70 3.32
C LEU A 32 -9.33 -11.98 2.32
N GLN A 33 -9.84 -13.21 2.31
CA GLN A 33 -10.79 -13.70 1.31
C GLN A 33 -12.25 -13.48 1.69
N CYS A 34 -12.60 -13.59 2.97
CA CYS A 34 -13.99 -13.46 3.43
C CYS A 34 -14.23 -12.22 4.28
N LYS A 35 -13.22 -11.35 4.47
CA LYS A 35 -13.35 -10.02 5.08
C LYS A 35 -13.85 -10.13 6.52
N VAL A 36 -13.56 -11.27 7.14
CA VAL A 36 -14.06 -11.63 8.46
C VAL A 36 -13.35 -10.81 9.52
N THR A 37 -14.15 -10.15 10.37
CA THR A 37 -13.61 -9.45 11.54
C THR A 37 -13.09 -10.46 12.57
N VAL A 38 -12.13 -10.03 13.40
CA VAL A 38 -11.62 -10.87 14.51
C VAL A 38 -12.78 -11.31 15.42
N MET A 39 -13.74 -10.42 15.66
CA MET A 39 -14.91 -10.69 16.50
C MET A 39 -15.82 -11.75 15.88
N SER A 40 -16.09 -11.66 14.58
CA SER A 40 -16.91 -12.65 13.86
C SER A 40 -16.23 -14.03 13.85
N PHE A 41 -14.93 -14.08 13.58
CA PHE A 41 -14.17 -15.33 13.65
C PHE A 41 -14.15 -15.91 15.08
N TYR A 42 -13.99 -15.06 16.08
CA TYR A 42 -13.98 -15.49 17.47
C TYR A 42 -15.35 -16.04 17.91
N LYS A 43 -16.46 -15.39 17.52
CA LYS A 43 -17.82 -15.93 17.70
C LYS A 43 -18.02 -17.26 17.00
N TYR A 44 -17.42 -17.45 15.82
CA TYR A 44 -17.41 -18.75 15.15
C TYR A 44 -16.69 -19.81 15.99
N LEU A 45 -15.52 -19.50 16.55
CA LEU A 45 -14.80 -20.43 17.44
C LEU A 45 -15.61 -20.81 18.69
N HIS A 46 -16.31 -19.85 19.30
CA HIS A 46 -17.21 -20.13 20.42
C HIS A 46 -18.28 -21.16 20.07
N ARG A 47 -18.92 -21.02 18.90
CA ARG A 47 -19.99 -21.93 18.45
C ARG A 47 -19.46 -23.32 18.10
N VAL A 48 -18.29 -23.40 17.48
CA VAL A 48 -17.65 -24.70 17.16
C VAL A 48 -17.20 -25.41 18.44
N THR A 49 -16.74 -24.66 19.45
CA THR A 49 -16.25 -25.22 20.71
C THR A 49 -17.39 -25.72 21.60
N ASN A 50 -18.43 -24.90 21.78
CA ASN A 50 -19.61 -25.27 22.54
C ASN A 50 -20.87 -24.73 21.85
N PRO A 51 -21.55 -25.56 21.03
CA PRO A 51 -22.72 -25.10 20.28
C PRO A 51 -23.94 -24.84 21.17
N ILE A 52 -24.02 -25.49 22.35
CA ILE A 52 -25.15 -25.39 23.28
C ILE A 52 -25.06 -24.10 24.11
N LEU A 53 -23.86 -23.80 24.64
CA LEU A 53 -23.61 -22.61 25.45
C LEU A 53 -22.30 -21.92 25.02
N PRO A 54 -22.28 -21.22 23.87
CA PRO A 54 -21.07 -20.62 23.32
C PRO A 54 -20.38 -19.65 24.29
N HIS A 55 -21.17 -18.90 25.06
CA HIS A 55 -20.71 -17.91 26.04
C HIS A 55 -19.97 -18.50 27.24
N ALA A 56 -20.09 -19.81 27.52
CA ALA A 56 -19.35 -20.45 28.60
C ALA A 56 -17.87 -20.74 28.23
N THR A 57 -17.51 -20.64 26.95
CA THR A 57 -16.12 -20.78 26.52
C THR A 57 -15.31 -19.57 27.00
N PRO A 58 -14.11 -19.75 27.58
CA PRO A 58 -13.29 -18.64 28.05
C PRO A 58 -12.94 -17.63 26.95
N ASP A 59 -13.06 -16.34 27.25
CA ASP A 59 -12.72 -15.25 26.32
C ASP A 59 -11.20 -15.09 26.19
N ARG A 60 -10.71 -15.21 24.96
CA ARG A 60 -9.34 -15.10 24.46
C ARG A 60 -9.27 -14.21 23.21
N TYR A 61 -10.27 -13.36 23.01
CA TYR A 61 -10.37 -12.45 21.87
C TYR A 61 -9.16 -11.53 21.76
N LYS A 62 -8.72 -10.95 22.88
CA LYS A 62 -7.59 -10.00 22.90
C LYS A 62 -6.27 -10.68 22.52
N GLU A 63 -6.07 -11.90 23.01
CA GLU A 63 -4.91 -12.72 22.68
C GLU A 63 -4.91 -13.06 21.19
N LEU A 64 -6.05 -13.48 20.61
CA LEU A 64 -6.17 -13.73 19.18
C LEU A 64 -5.90 -12.44 18.36
N LEU A 65 -6.42 -11.30 18.81
CA LEU A 65 -6.23 -10.00 18.16
C LEU A 65 -4.75 -9.67 18.04
N TRP A 66 -3.97 -9.80 19.11
CA TRP A 66 -2.54 -9.49 19.10
C TRP A 66 -1.72 -10.51 18.31
N ILE A 67 -1.98 -11.80 18.51
CA ILE A 67 -1.22 -12.85 17.84
C ILE A 67 -1.48 -12.84 16.34
N SER A 68 -2.71 -12.56 15.90
CA SER A 68 -3.01 -12.48 14.47
C SER A 68 -2.23 -11.37 13.75
N ARG A 69 -1.89 -10.27 14.44
CA ARG A 69 -1.01 -9.22 13.93
C ARG A 69 0.44 -9.70 13.82
N GLN A 70 0.94 -10.35 14.87
CA GLN A 70 2.30 -10.93 14.86
C GLN A 70 2.43 -12.02 13.79
N TRP A 71 1.46 -12.92 13.69
CA TRP A 71 1.43 -14.00 12.71
C TRP A 71 1.53 -13.45 11.30
N ARG A 72 0.69 -12.47 10.96
CA ARG A 72 0.72 -11.77 9.67
C ARG A 72 2.09 -11.15 9.37
N TYR A 73 2.67 -10.44 10.33
CA TYR A 73 4.00 -9.86 10.17
C TYR A 73 5.08 -10.93 9.93
N LEU A 74 5.00 -12.07 10.61
CA LEU A 74 5.91 -13.20 10.38
C LEU A 74 5.69 -13.85 9.01
N GLN A 75 4.45 -14.00 8.56
CA GLN A 75 4.15 -14.49 7.21
C GLN A 75 4.73 -13.56 6.14
N ASN A 76 4.59 -12.23 6.30
CA ASN A 76 5.20 -11.27 5.38
C ASN A 76 6.72 -11.39 5.38
N LYS A 77 7.36 -11.47 6.56
CA LYS A 77 8.80 -11.73 6.64
C LYS A 77 9.21 -13.02 5.95
N LEU A 78 8.39 -14.06 6.00
CA LEU A 78 8.67 -15.34 5.36
C LEU A 78 8.64 -15.20 3.83
N VAL A 79 7.59 -14.56 3.29
CA VAL A 79 7.43 -14.29 1.86
C VAL A 79 8.62 -13.49 1.32
N PHE A 80 9.04 -12.45 2.03
CA PHE A 80 10.19 -11.61 1.66
C PHE A 80 11.55 -12.14 2.15
N ARG A 81 11.61 -13.38 2.66
CA ARG A 81 12.84 -14.10 3.07
C ARG A 81 13.65 -13.46 4.20
N PHE A 82 13.04 -12.62 5.03
CA PHE A 82 13.66 -12.00 6.21
C PHE A 82 13.66 -12.87 7.47
N VAL A 83 13.01 -14.05 7.46
CA VAL A 83 12.94 -14.94 8.64
C VAL A 83 14.26 -15.67 8.90
N HIS A 84 15.12 -15.82 7.88
CA HIS A 84 16.31 -16.68 7.97
C HIS A 84 17.54 -16.02 8.62
N ASP A 85 17.65 -14.69 8.61
CA ASP A 85 18.74 -13.98 9.27
C ASP A 85 18.21 -12.89 10.21
N SER A 86 18.27 -13.15 11.51
CA SER A 86 17.82 -12.23 12.56
C SER A 86 18.66 -10.95 12.69
N ARG A 87 19.85 -10.91 12.08
CA ARG A 87 20.73 -9.74 12.06
C ARG A 87 20.28 -8.71 11.03
N VAL A 88 19.58 -9.17 9.98
CA VAL A 88 19.07 -8.30 8.93
C VAL A 88 17.82 -7.59 9.43
N LYS A 89 17.95 -6.28 9.67
CA LYS A 89 16.80 -5.44 9.98
C LYS A 89 16.04 -5.12 8.71
N VAL A 90 14.73 -5.34 8.76
CA VAL A 90 13.80 -4.95 7.71
C VAL A 90 13.78 -3.42 7.64
N LYS A 91 14.06 -2.86 6.46
CA LYS A 91 14.04 -1.43 6.19
C LYS A 91 12.69 -0.99 5.62
N ASP A 92 12.54 0.31 5.40
CA ASP A 92 11.35 0.89 4.81
C ASP A 92 11.14 0.37 3.39
N GLY A 93 9.93 -0.10 3.09
CA GLY A 93 9.57 -0.69 1.80
C GLY A 93 10.07 -2.11 1.52
N ASP A 94 10.87 -2.73 2.40
CA ASP A 94 11.46 -4.07 2.15
C ASP A 94 10.42 -5.21 2.09
N LEU A 95 9.26 -5.03 2.71
CA LEU A 95 8.11 -5.94 2.68
C LEU A 95 7.01 -5.45 1.72
N ALA A 96 7.37 -4.67 0.70
CA ALA A 96 6.49 -4.34 -0.41
C ALA A 96 7.05 -4.97 -1.70
N TYR A 97 6.18 -5.41 -2.60
CA TYR A 97 6.64 -6.00 -3.85
C TYR A 97 7.38 -4.97 -4.71
N PHE A 98 8.61 -5.34 -5.07
CA PHE A 98 9.39 -4.66 -6.08
C PHE A 98 8.84 -5.01 -7.47
N CYS A 99 8.60 -4.02 -8.33
CA CYS A 99 8.20 -4.27 -9.71
C CYS A 99 9.43 -4.49 -10.60
N PRO A 100 9.70 -5.73 -11.05
CA PRO A 100 10.86 -6.04 -11.90
C PRO A 100 10.66 -5.61 -13.36
N THR A 101 9.41 -5.33 -13.76
CA THR A 101 9.05 -4.97 -15.14
C THR A 101 9.26 -3.49 -15.43
N CYS A 102 9.15 -2.64 -14.41
CA CYS A 102 9.45 -1.23 -14.56
C CYS A 102 10.94 -1.04 -14.91
N PRO A 103 11.32 -0.02 -15.70
CA PRO A 103 12.72 0.36 -15.92
C PRO A 103 13.43 0.70 -14.60
N GLN A 104 14.49 0.00 -14.21
CA GLN A 104 15.21 0.13 -12.93
C GLN A 104 16.71 0.30 -13.18
N PRO A 105 17.24 1.53 -13.09
CA PRO A 105 18.67 1.80 -13.25
C PRO A 105 19.52 0.92 -12.32
N GLY A 106 20.55 0.27 -12.87
CA GLY A 106 21.43 -0.63 -12.14
C GLY A 106 20.84 -2.01 -11.80
N VAL A 107 19.60 -2.30 -12.22
CA VAL A 107 18.96 -3.61 -12.00
C VAL A 107 18.63 -4.31 -13.31
N ASN A 108 17.85 -3.67 -14.18
CA ASN A 108 17.38 -4.27 -15.45
C ASN A 108 17.58 -3.35 -16.67
N LEU A 109 18.34 -2.27 -16.51
CA LEU A 109 18.75 -1.38 -17.60
C LEU A 109 20.23 -1.61 -17.91
N SER A 110 20.61 -1.55 -19.20
CA SER A 110 22.00 -1.56 -19.63
C SER A 110 22.73 -0.31 -19.13
N GLU A 111 24.06 -0.30 -19.05
CA GLU A 111 24.82 0.85 -18.52
C GLU A 111 24.73 2.10 -19.41
N ASP A 112 24.62 1.88 -20.73
CA ASP A 112 24.51 2.90 -21.78
C ASP A 112 23.08 3.44 -21.99
N TRP A 113 22.11 3.05 -21.14
CA TRP A 113 20.71 3.43 -21.27
C TRP A 113 20.47 4.96 -21.28
N ILE A 114 21.38 5.73 -20.67
CA ILE A 114 21.34 7.20 -20.62
C ILE A 114 21.69 7.81 -21.99
N GLU A 115 22.48 7.10 -22.80
CA GLU A 115 22.94 7.58 -24.11
C GLU A 115 21.88 7.41 -25.21
N ASP A 116 20.89 6.51 -25.03
CA ASP A 116 19.76 6.31 -25.95
C ASP A 116 18.69 7.42 -25.81
N LEU A 117 19.09 8.64 -26.15
CA LEU A 117 18.23 9.83 -26.15
C LEU A 117 17.01 9.70 -27.08
N ARG A 118 17.11 8.88 -28.15
CA ARG A 118 15.99 8.64 -29.09
C ARG A 118 15.00 7.62 -28.56
N GLY A 119 15.43 6.74 -27.66
CA GLY A 119 14.65 5.69 -27.03
C GLY A 119 14.12 6.02 -25.64
N ALA A 120 14.12 7.29 -25.21
CA ALA A 120 13.68 7.71 -23.87
C ALA A 120 12.33 7.12 -23.41
N TRP A 121 11.42 6.84 -24.35
CA TRP A 121 10.13 6.20 -24.08
C TRP A 121 10.24 4.76 -23.55
N LYS A 122 11.31 4.02 -23.89
CA LYS A 122 11.58 2.64 -23.43
C LYS A 122 11.86 2.61 -21.93
N TYR A 123 12.45 3.67 -21.41
CA TYR A 123 12.87 3.79 -20.02
C TYR A 123 11.82 4.52 -19.16
N SER A 124 10.64 4.82 -19.71
CA SER A 124 9.60 5.53 -18.99
C SER A 124 8.92 4.66 -17.94
N ARG A 125 8.79 5.17 -16.72
CA ARG A 125 7.85 4.63 -15.72
C ARG A 125 6.51 5.33 -15.84
N SER A 126 5.43 4.63 -15.51
CA SER A 126 4.07 5.17 -15.55
C SER A 126 3.48 5.18 -14.14
N PHE A 127 2.96 6.34 -13.72
CA PHE A 127 2.22 6.50 -12.49
C PHE A 127 0.76 6.76 -12.80
N VAL A 128 -0.13 6.12 -12.06
CA VAL A 128 -1.54 6.47 -12.03
C VAL A 128 -1.77 7.23 -10.74
N MET A 129 -2.42 8.38 -10.82
CA MET A 129 -2.79 9.18 -9.66
C MET A 129 -4.30 9.27 -9.55
N ASN A 130 -4.79 9.40 -8.33
CA ASN A 130 -6.18 9.70 -8.05
C ASN A 130 -6.28 10.47 -6.72
N GLY A 131 -7.25 11.37 -6.60
CA GLY A 131 -7.52 12.14 -5.39
C GLY A 131 -8.75 11.69 -4.60
N ASN A 132 -9.44 10.63 -5.03
CA ASN A 132 -10.78 10.29 -4.52
C ASN A 132 -10.85 8.97 -3.71
N PHE A 133 -9.75 8.51 -3.11
CA PHE A 133 -9.83 7.36 -2.20
C PHE A 133 -10.35 7.81 -0.84
N SER A 134 -11.34 7.10 -0.31
CA SER A 134 -11.84 7.34 1.04
C SER A 134 -11.89 6.03 1.82
N ALA A 135 -11.06 5.93 2.85
CA ALA A 135 -11.11 4.88 3.85
C ALA A 135 -11.37 5.54 5.20
N GLU A 136 -12.64 5.66 5.58
CA GLU A 136 -13.03 6.30 6.83
C GLU A 136 -12.35 5.60 8.02
N HIS A 137 -11.92 6.39 8.99
CA HIS A 137 -11.28 5.91 10.21
C HIS A 137 -11.80 6.69 11.42
N MET A 138 -12.29 5.98 12.44
CA MET A 138 -12.71 6.63 13.67
C MET A 138 -11.52 7.13 14.46
N LYS A 139 -11.58 8.40 14.85
CA LYS A 139 -10.64 8.97 15.81
C LYS A 139 -10.85 8.30 17.17
N LEU A 140 -9.94 7.40 17.55
CA LEU A 140 -9.97 6.74 18.84
C LEU A 140 -9.54 7.68 19.97
N LYS A 141 -10.15 7.52 21.15
CA LYS A 141 -9.75 8.24 22.38
C LYS A 141 -8.32 7.88 22.83
N ASN A 142 -7.95 6.60 22.72
CA ASN A 142 -6.63 6.07 23.07
C ASN A 142 -6.04 5.33 21.87
N ASN A 143 -4.92 5.82 21.33
CA ASN A 143 -4.25 5.25 20.15
C ASN A 143 -2.80 4.84 20.45
N TYR A 144 -2.56 4.33 21.65
CA TYR A 144 -1.24 3.86 22.10
C TYR A 144 -1.03 2.40 21.68
N ASP A 145 -0.90 2.16 20.39
CA ASP A 145 -0.67 0.82 19.84
C ASP A 145 0.76 0.69 19.28
N PHE A 146 1.32 -0.51 19.36
CA PHE A 146 2.67 -0.79 18.87
C PHE A 146 2.65 -1.06 17.36
N ASN A 147 3.57 -0.44 16.61
CA ASN A 147 3.69 -0.60 15.17
C ASN A 147 4.69 -1.69 14.81
N LEU A 148 4.20 -2.82 14.27
CA LEU A 148 5.04 -3.94 13.88
C LEU A 148 5.78 -3.69 12.56
N THR A 149 5.14 -3.00 11.62
CA THR A 149 5.69 -2.76 10.28
C THR A 149 6.60 -1.53 10.22
N GLY A 150 6.35 -0.50 11.01
CA GLY A 150 7.25 0.67 11.12
C GLY A 150 7.45 1.53 9.87
N GLY A 151 6.91 1.15 8.70
CA GLY A 151 7.27 1.73 7.39
C GLY A 151 7.78 0.69 6.38
N SER A 152 7.95 -0.56 6.81
CA SER A 152 8.53 -1.64 6.02
C SER A 152 7.67 -2.15 4.86
N SER A 153 6.47 -1.62 4.64
CA SER A 153 5.51 -2.10 3.63
C SER A 153 5.04 -0.91 2.80
N TYR A 154 3.90 -0.99 2.11
CA TYR A 154 3.36 0.10 1.28
C TYR A 154 3.13 1.43 2.01
N PHE A 155 2.76 1.40 3.29
CA PHE A 155 2.63 2.64 4.09
C PHE A 155 3.98 3.15 4.57
N THR A 156 4.21 4.46 4.39
CA THR A 156 5.40 5.16 4.89
C THR A 156 5.51 5.13 6.42
N ALA A 157 6.75 5.21 6.91
CA ALA A 157 7.06 5.29 8.33
C ALA A 157 6.38 6.47 9.02
N SER A 158 5.97 6.30 10.27
CA SER A 158 5.27 7.36 11.02
C SER A 158 6.07 8.66 11.16
N PRO A 159 7.39 8.65 11.44
CA PRO A 159 8.16 9.90 11.51
C PRO A 159 8.18 10.65 10.18
N CYS A 160 8.34 9.94 9.05
CA CYS A 160 8.30 10.53 7.72
C CYS A 160 6.92 11.12 7.41
N TYR A 161 5.84 10.43 7.77
CA TYR A 161 4.48 10.96 7.64
C TYR A 161 4.25 12.20 8.50
N GLN A 162 4.73 12.23 9.74
CA GLN A 162 4.61 13.40 10.61
C GLN A 162 5.42 14.59 10.08
N ALA A 163 6.65 14.37 9.62
CA ALA A 163 7.44 15.40 8.97
C ALA A 163 6.75 15.94 7.70
N HIS A 164 6.11 15.05 6.93
CA HIS A 164 5.27 15.45 5.82
C HIS A 164 4.13 16.38 6.27
N LEU A 165 3.37 16.04 7.31
CA LEU A 165 2.27 16.86 7.82
C LEU A 165 2.70 18.26 8.31
N GLN A 166 3.96 18.46 8.69
CA GLN A 166 4.46 19.78 9.07
C GLN A 166 4.71 20.72 7.87
N ILE A 167 4.92 20.15 6.68
CA ILE A 167 5.28 20.88 5.46
C ILE A 167 4.14 20.86 4.44
N ALA A 168 3.28 19.84 4.51
CA ALA A 168 2.16 19.65 3.60
C ALA A 168 1.17 20.79 3.72
N ASP A 169 0.89 21.44 2.59
CA ASP A 169 -0.25 22.35 2.47
C ASP A 169 -1.47 21.53 2.07
N ASP A 170 -2.47 21.49 2.95
CA ASP A 170 -3.76 20.84 2.71
C ASP A 170 -4.48 21.38 1.46
N LYS A 171 -4.05 22.53 0.93
CA LYS A 171 -4.58 23.09 -0.32
C LYS A 171 -4.08 22.38 -1.58
N GLN A 172 -2.94 21.68 -1.55
CA GLN A 172 -2.32 21.08 -2.73
C GLN A 172 -1.77 19.64 -2.55
N PRO A 173 -2.55 18.70 -2.00
CA PRO A 173 -2.06 17.35 -1.68
C PRO A 173 -1.62 16.56 -2.93
N VAL A 174 -2.33 16.73 -4.06
CA VAL A 174 -2.00 16.04 -5.32
C VAL A 174 -0.68 16.53 -5.92
N SER A 175 -0.44 17.86 -5.90
CA SER A 175 0.82 18.44 -6.39
C SER A 175 2.01 17.96 -5.57
N TYR A 176 1.84 17.88 -4.24
CA TYR A 176 2.87 17.36 -3.35
C TYR A 176 3.19 15.89 -3.62
N ALA A 177 2.17 15.03 -3.67
CA ALA A 177 2.35 13.61 -3.93
C ALA A 177 3.06 13.37 -5.27
N LEU A 178 2.70 14.15 -6.30
CA LEU A 178 3.37 14.10 -7.60
C LEU A 178 4.84 14.49 -7.49
N CYS A 179 5.17 15.64 -6.90
CA CYS A 179 6.57 16.11 -6.80
C CYS A 179 7.43 15.10 -6.05
N HIS A 180 6.93 14.52 -4.96
CA HIS A 180 7.66 13.52 -4.19
C HIS A 180 7.85 12.21 -5.00
N ALA A 181 6.84 11.77 -5.76
CA ALA A 181 6.97 10.60 -6.64
C ALA A 181 7.98 10.84 -7.78
N LEU A 182 7.97 12.04 -8.37
CA LEU A 182 8.92 12.42 -9.42
C LEU A 182 10.36 12.54 -8.90
N GLY A 183 10.54 12.99 -7.65
CA GLY A 183 11.86 13.01 -7.01
C GLY A 183 12.49 11.61 -6.86
N LYS A 184 11.69 10.55 -6.89
CA LYS A 184 12.19 9.16 -6.92
C LYS A 184 12.64 8.70 -8.32
N LEU A 185 12.41 9.51 -9.35
CA LEU A 185 12.80 9.26 -10.73
C LEU A 185 13.93 10.20 -11.19
N GLU A 186 14.66 10.81 -10.27
CA GLU A 186 15.80 11.66 -10.63
C GLU A 186 16.80 10.91 -11.52
N GLY A 187 17.24 11.55 -12.60
CA GLY A 187 18.07 10.94 -13.63
C GLY A 187 17.33 10.18 -14.73
N MET A 188 16.02 9.93 -14.60
CA MET A 188 15.23 9.33 -15.69
C MET A 188 14.87 10.39 -16.74
N PRO A 189 14.94 10.08 -18.05
CA PRO A 189 14.67 11.04 -19.11
C PRO A 189 13.18 11.33 -19.26
N ARG A 190 12.33 10.37 -18.89
CA ARG A 190 10.89 10.44 -19.13
C ARG A 190 10.08 9.67 -18.10
N THR A 191 8.89 10.18 -17.81
CA THR A 191 7.84 9.49 -17.02
C THR A 191 6.47 9.79 -17.59
N THR A 192 5.51 8.90 -17.37
CA THR A 192 4.11 9.11 -17.73
C THR A 192 3.27 9.24 -16.46
N VAL A 193 2.43 10.26 -16.39
CA VAL A 193 1.48 10.49 -15.30
C VAL A 193 0.06 10.43 -15.87
N ILE A 194 -0.73 9.47 -15.39
CA ILE A 194 -2.12 9.27 -15.77
C ILE A 194 -3.02 9.77 -14.65
N TYR A 195 -3.85 10.76 -14.95
CA TYR A 195 -4.82 11.33 -14.01
C TYR A 195 -6.07 11.84 -14.73
N ASP A 196 -7.24 11.74 -14.11
CA ASP A 196 -8.52 11.95 -14.78
C ASP A 196 -8.70 13.38 -15.27
N ILE A 197 -8.29 14.35 -14.46
CA ILE A 197 -8.40 15.79 -14.75
C ILE A 197 -7.09 16.38 -15.26
N THR A 198 -6.22 15.56 -15.85
CA THR A 198 -4.90 15.99 -16.34
C THR A 198 -4.97 17.21 -17.26
N CYS A 199 -5.98 17.29 -18.13
CA CYS A 199 -6.16 18.42 -19.05
C CYS A 199 -6.37 19.78 -18.34
N GLN A 200 -6.83 19.77 -17.09
CA GLN A 200 -6.98 20.96 -16.26
C GLN A 200 -5.81 21.10 -15.28
N PHE A 201 -5.35 19.98 -14.71
CA PHE A 201 -4.31 19.96 -13.70
C PHE A 201 -2.94 20.41 -14.26
N ASN A 202 -2.52 19.86 -15.40
CA ASN A 202 -1.17 20.09 -15.92
C ASN A 202 -0.95 21.55 -16.35
N MET A 203 -2.00 22.23 -16.83
CA MET A 203 -1.98 23.62 -17.28
C MET A 203 -1.57 24.58 -16.16
N HIS A 204 -1.90 24.23 -14.92
CA HIS A 204 -1.60 25.03 -13.74
C HIS A 204 -0.49 24.43 -12.87
N SER A 205 0.01 23.24 -13.21
CA SER A 205 0.97 22.50 -12.39
C SER A 205 2.30 23.25 -12.20
N GLY A 206 2.86 23.83 -13.27
CA GLY A 206 4.07 24.65 -13.18
C GLY A 206 3.88 25.86 -12.26
N ALA A 207 2.81 26.63 -12.46
CA ALA A 207 2.50 27.79 -11.62
C ALA A 207 2.24 27.42 -10.15
N ARG A 208 1.64 26.25 -9.89
CA ARG A 208 1.42 25.72 -8.53
C ARG A 208 2.72 25.41 -7.82
N VAL A 209 3.66 24.77 -8.53
CA VAL A 209 4.98 24.44 -7.98
C VAL A 209 5.84 25.68 -7.78
N SER A 210 5.90 26.60 -8.75
CA SER A 210 6.69 27.83 -8.63
C SER A 210 6.24 28.78 -7.51
N ARG A 211 4.97 28.70 -7.08
CA ARG A 211 4.41 29.50 -5.97
C ARG A 211 4.62 28.87 -4.59
N SER A 212 5.14 27.65 -4.53
CA SER A 212 5.32 26.91 -3.29
C SER A 212 6.80 26.85 -2.93
N ASP A 213 7.11 27.13 -1.67
CA ASP A 213 8.48 27.07 -1.15
C ASP A 213 8.96 25.61 -0.91
N TYR A 214 8.05 24.64 -0.97
CA TYR A 214 8.30 23.24 -0.59
C TYR A 214 8.11 22.24 -1.75
N LEU A 215 7.49 22.64 -2.86
CA LEU A 215 7.37 21.80 -4.05
C LEU A 215 8.51 22.07 -5.02
N LYS A 216 9.13 21.00 -5.53
CA LYS A 216 10.17 21.09 -6.56
C LYS A 216 9.89 20.08 -7.66
N PHE A 217 9.91 20.53 -8.91
CA PHE A 217 10.03 19.66 -10.07
C PHE A 217 11.52 19.45 -10.37
N SER A 218 11.87 18.25 -10.84
CA SER A 218 13.13 18.11 -11.55
C SER A 218 12.91 18.58 -12.98
N ASP A 219 13.69 19.55 -13.42
CA ASP A 219 13.69 20.01 -14.82
C ASP A 219 14.31 18.97 -15.77
N THR A 220 14.91 17.91 -15.21
CA THR A 220 15.61 16.87 -15.98
C THR A 220 14.70 15.80 -16.58
N ILE A 221 13.45 15.70 -16.11
CA ILE A 221 12.53 14.61 -16.51
C ILE A 221 11.39 15.13 -17.36
N GLN A 222 11.21 14.55 -18.54
CA GLN A 222 10.04 14.83 -19.37
C GLN A 222 8.81 14.13 -18.80
N ILE A 223 7.81 14.91 -18.38
CA ILE A 223 6.52 14.38 -17.93
C ILE A 223 5.56 14.29 -19.12
N ILE A 224 5.14 13.08 -19.44
CA ILE A 224 4.05 12.82 -20.38
C ILE A 224 2.76 12.62 -19.60
N TRP A 225 1.72 13.29 -20.07
CA TRP A 225 0.45 13.40 -19.38
C TRP A 225 -0.58 12.52 -20.08
N GLY A 226 -1.37 11.77 -19.31
CA GLY A 226 -2.45 10.92 -19.82
C GLY A 226 -3.71 11.01 -18.97
N ILE A 227 -4.84 10.63 -19.53
CA ILE A 227 -6.13 10.48 -18.84
C ILE A 227 -6.51 9.00 -18.90
N ARG A 228 -7.11 8.45 -17.85
CA ARG A 228 -7.52 7.03 -17.87
C ARG A 228 -8.40 6.73 -19.06
N LEU A 229 -8.24 5.54 -19.64
CA LEU A 229 -8.85 5.17 -20.91
C LEU A 229 -10.39 5.21 -20.88
N PHE A 230 -11.01 4.90 -19.75
CA PHE A 230 -12.46 5.02 -19.65
C PHE A 230 -12.94 6.47 -19.54
N HIS A 231 -12.15 7.33 -18.90
CA HIS A 231 -12.52 8.72 -18.69
C HIS A 231 -12.25 9.58 -19.93
N ILE A 232 -11.20 9.28 -20.71
CA ILE A 232 -10.85 10.09 -21.89
C ILE A 232 -11.97 10.16 -22.93
N HIS A 233 -12.87 9.17 -23.01
CA HIS A 233 -14.04 9.24 -23.89
C HIS A 233 -15.01 10.39 -23.56
N GLY A 234 -15.04 10.85 -22.29
CA GLY A 234 -15.76 12.07 -21.91
C GLY A 234 -15.04 13.37 -22.26
N HIS A 235 -13.77 13.30 -22.68
CA HIS A 235 -12.91 14.44 -22.97
C HIS A 235 -12.78 14.69 -24.47
N GLN A 236 -13.85 15.16 -25.12
CA GLN A 236 -13.93 15.28 -26.59
C GLN A 236 -12.79 16.08 -27.23
N VAL A 237 -12.41 17.23 -26.66
CA VAL A 237 -11.39 18.13 -27.25
C VAL A 237 -9.96 17.65 -26.99
N CYS A 238 -9.72 16.93 -25.90
CA CYS A 238 -8.35 16.55 -25.49
C CYS A 238 -8.06 15.05 -25.60
N LEU A 239 -8.95 14.28 -26.24
CA LEU A 239 -8.81 12.86 -26.50
C LEU A 239 -7.51 12.53 -27.23
N SER A 240 -7.25 13.18 -28.36
CA SER A 240 -6.05 12.93 -29.17
C SER A 240 -4.75 13.27 -28.45
N ARG A 241 -4.81 14.14 -27.44
CA ARG A 241 -3.64 14.62 -26.70
C ARG A 241 -3.30 13.75 -25.48
N TYR A 242 -4.31 13.22 -24.79
CA TYR A 242 -4.14 12.56 -23.50
C TYR A 242 -4.61 11.09 -23.47
N SER A 243 -5.08 10.55 -24.60
CA SER A 243 -5.43 9.13 -24.67
C SER A 243 -4.19 8.26 -24.45
N PRO A 244 -4.22 7.30 -23.50
CA PRO A 244 -3.12 6.37 -23.27
C PRO A 244 -2.76 5.57 -24.52
N ASP A 245 -3.74 5.23 -25.35
CA ASP A 245 -3.52 4.46 -26.58
C ASP A 245 -2.64 5.18 -27.61
N LEU A 246 -2.48 6.51 -27.47
CA LEU A 246 -1.68 7.35 -28.36
C LEU A 246 -0.33 7.73 -27.76
N ILE A 247 0.01 7.27 -26.54
CA ILE A 247 1.26 7.59 -25.87
C ILE A 247 2.31 6.52 -26.21
N PRO A 248 3.42 6.87 -26.90
CA PRO A 248 4.47 5.90 -27.21
C PRO A 248 5.13 5.35 -25.94
N GLY A 249 5.31 4.03 -25.89
CA GLY A 249 6.09 3.36 -24.85
C GLY A 249 5.34 2.91 -23.60
N ILE A 250 4.07 3.28 -23.43
CA ILE A 250 3.31 2.89 -22.22
C ILE A 250 2.56 1.56 -22.38
N GLY A 251 2.53 0.99 -23.58
CA GLY A 251 1.78 -0.22 -23.89
C GLY A 251 0.26 0.00 -23.80
N LYS A 252 -0.50 -1.10 -23.75
CA LYS A 252 -1.96 -1.04 -23.63
C LYS A 252 -2.37 -0.92 -22.16
N VAL A 253 -2.56 0.31 -21.69
CA VAL A 253 -2.84 0.62 -20.29
C VAL A 253 -4.18 1.36 -20.16
N ASN A 254 -5.10 0.80 -19.37
CA ASN A 254 -6.39 1.44 -19.10
C ASN A 254 -6.31 2.56 -18.04
N GLY A 255 -5.22 2.60 -17.27
CA GLY A 255 -5.00 3.55 -16.17
C GLY A 255 -5.90 3.35 -14.95
N LYS A 256 -6.66 2.25 -14.86
CA LYS A 256 -7.66 2.01 -13.80
C LYS A 256 -7.17 1.21 -12.60
N VAL A 257 -5.90 0.83 -12.58
CA VAL A 257 -5.31 -0.06 -11.57
C VAL A 257 -5.63 0.38 -10.12
N LEU A 258 -5.60 1.68 -9.83
CA LEU A 258 -5.95 2.21 -8.51
C LEU A 258 -7.40 1.92 -8.13
N GLU A 259 -8.37 2.16 -9.01
CA GLU A 259 -9.80 1.93 -8.74
C GLU A 259 -10.09 0.44 -8.53
N THR A 260 -9.42 -0.42 -9.31
CA THR A 260 -9.54 -1.87 -9.14
C THR A 260 -9.03 -2.29 -7.76
N PHE A 261 -7.89 -1.79 -7.30
CA PHE A 261 -7.40 -2.07 -5.95
C PHE A 261 -8.30 -1.48 -4.86
N TRP A 262 -8.81 -0.26 -5.07
CA TRP A 262 -9.71 0.37 -4.11
C TRP A 262 -11.01 -0.39 -3.93
N SER A 263 -11.54 -1.01 -4.98
CA SER A 263 -12.74 -1.84 -4.87
C SER A 263 -12.56 -2.94 -3.81
N GLN A 264 -11.39 -3.58 -3.77
CA GLN A 264 -11.07 -4.61 -2.77
C GLN A 264 -10.83 -4.00 -1.38
N LEU A 265 -10.15 -2.85 -1.29
CA LEU A 265 -9.92 -2.17 -0.01
C LEU A 265 -11.22 -1.60 0.60
N ASN A 266 -12.17 -1.17 -0.24
CA ASN A 266 -13.45 -0.62 0.21
C ASN A 266 -14.28 -1.67 0.97
N GLU A 267 -14.19 -2.95 0.59
CA GLU A 267 -14.90 -4.04 1.29
C GLU A 267 -14.46 -4.19 2.74
N ILE A 268 -13.22 -3.82 3.07
CA ILE A 268 -12.68 -3.91 4.43
C ILE A 268 -12.71 -2.59 5.20
N CYS A 269 -13.08 -1.47 4.57
CA CYS A 269 -13.17 -0.16 5.24
C CYS A 269 -14.03 -0.23 6.49
N GLY A 270 -15.23 -0.82 6.42
CA GLY A 270 -16.11 -0.96 7.58
C GLY A 270 -15.50 -1.81 8.71
N SER A 271 -14.77 -2.88 8.37
CA SER A 271 -14.12 -3.75 9.35
C SER A 271 -12.91 -3.09 10.03
N THR A 272 -12.26 -2.15 9.34
CA THR A 272 -11.05 -1.47 9.82
C THR A 272 -11.34 -0.10 10.45
N HIS A 273 -12.54 0.43 10.25
CA HIS A 273 -12.98 1.75 10.72
C HIS A 273 -12.75 2.00 12.22
N SER A 274 -12.91 0.97 13.05
CA SER A 274 -12.77 1.05 14.52
C SER A 274 -11.41 0.59 15.06
N MET A 275 -10.49 0.18 14.18
CA MET A 275 -9.17 -0.30 14.58
C MET A 275 -8.28 0.88 15.02
N THR A 276 -7.22 0.59 15.76
CA THR A 276 -6.15 1.57 15.98
C THR A 276 -5.53 1.96 14.63
N THR A 277 -4.97 3.17 14.51
CA THR A 277 -4.38 3.63 13.24
C THR A 277 -3.31 2.66 12.75
N VAL A 278 -2.52 2.12 13.69
CA VAL A 278 -1.45 1.18 13.39
C VAL A 278 -2.00 -0.17 12.91
N HIS A 279 -2.97 -0.74 13.64
CA HIS A 279 -3.59 -2.00 13.23
C HIS A 279 -4.27 -1.84 11.86
N GLN A 280 -5.01 -0.75 11.63
CA GLN A 280 -5.64 -0.48 10.34
C GLN A 280 -4.60 -0.48 9.21
N ARG A 281 -3.48 0.22 9.36
CA ARG A 281 -2.40 0.22 8.34
C ARG A 281 -1.81 -1.17 8.11
N GLU A 282 -1.60 -1.96 9.17
CA GLU A 282 -1.14 -3.35 9.05
C GLU A 282 -2.14 -4.24 8.29
N VAL A 283 -3.44 -3.99 8.44
CA VAL A 283 -4.49 -4.70 7.69
C VAL A 283 -4.53 -4.26 6.24
N LEU A 284 -4.52 -2.95 5.99
CA LEU A 284 -4.48 -2.42 4.63
C LEU A 284 -3.24 -2.90 3.87
N ASN A 285 -2.06 -2.90 4.50
CA ASN A 285 -0.83 -3.47 3.94
C ASN A 285 -0.99 -4.93 3.52
N ASP A 286 -1.61 -5.75 4.37
CA ASP A 286 -1.83 -7.18 4.11
C ASP A 286 -2.71 -7.41 2.88
N HIS A 287 -3.79 -6.64 2.75
CA HIS A 287 -4.67 -6.71 1.60
C HIS A 287 -3.98 -6.18 0.34
N MET A 288 -3.23 -5.08 0.44
CA MET A 288 -2.42 -4.58 -0.69
C MET A 288 -1.37 -5.61 -1.14
N LEU A 289 -0.79 -6.38 -0.21
CA LEU A 289 0.15 -7.45 -0.54
C LEU A 289 -0.56 -8.63 -1.20
N ASP A 290 -1.73 -9.04 -0.72
CA ASP A 290 -2.50 -10.16 -1.30
C ASP A 290 -3.02 -9.84 -2.72
N SER A 291 -3.25 -8.56 -3.02
CA SER A 291 -3.70 -8.12 -4.34
C SER A 291 -2.59 -8.00 -5.40
N ASN A 292 -1.30 -8.04 -5.02
CA ASN A 292 -0.15 -7.84 -5.90
C ASN A 292 0.60 -9.16 -6.15
#